data_AF-A0A941PS56-F1
#
_entry.id   AF-A0A941PS56-F1
#
_cell.length_a   1.000
_cell.length_b   1.000
_cell.length_c   1.000
_cell.angle_alpha   90.00
_cell.angle_beta   90.00
_cell.angle_gamma   90.00
#
_symmetry.space_group_name_H-M   'P 1'
#
loop_
_entity.id
_entity.type
_entity.pdbx_description
1 polymer ?
#
loop_
_entity_poly.entity_id
_entity_poly.type
_entity_poly.pdbx_seq_one_letter_code
_entity_poly.pdbx_strand_id
1 'polypeptide(L)' 'MNTTDDDDALPAGPFIGRESFRARVRAGLAAAGRAGWRELILCDASFEDWPLGERAVLDALEAWARG' A
#
# COMPACT_ATOMS: atom_id res chain seq x y z
N MET A 1 -10.66 -26.22 -0.26
CA MET A 1 -10.50 -24.94 -0.97
C MET A 1 -10.24 -23.90 0.12
N ASN A 2 -8.98 -23.59 0.40
CA ASN A 2 -8.59 -22.72 1.53
C ASN A 2 -8.75 -21.26 1.10
N THR A 3 -9.65 -20.52 1.77
CA THR A 3 -10.00 -19.11 1.48
C THR A 3 -9.21 -18.12 2.35
N THR A 4 -7.98 -18.45 2.76
CA THR A 4 -7.20 -17.62 3.71
C THR A 4 -5.90 -17.03 3.13
N ASP A 5 -5.62 -17.22 1.83
CA ASP A 5 -4.47 -16.57 1.17
C ASP A 5 -4.84 -15.26 0.44
N ASP A 6 -6.13 -14.98 0.24
CA ASP A 6 -6.58 -13.79 -0.52
C ASP A 6 -6.51 -12.48 0.28
N ASP A 7 -6.47 -12.53 1.63
CA ASP A 7 -6.36 -11.31 2.47
C ASP A 7 -5.02 -10.58 2.27
N ASP A 8 -4.03 -11.25 1.66
CA ASP A 8 -2.71 -10.70 1.36
C ASP A 8 -2.53 -10.26 -0.11
N ALA A 9 -3.52 -10.52 -0.96
CA ALA A 9 -3.42 -10.21 -2.38
C ALA A 9 -3.58 -8.70 -2.64
N LEU A 10 -2.63 -8.13 -3.39
CA LEU A 10 -2.73 -6.74 -3.82
C LEU A 10 -3.98 -6.54 -4.70
N PRO A 11 -4.74 -5.45 -4.48
CA PRO A 11 -5.91 -5.14 -5.30
C PRO A 11 -5.53 -4.95 -6.78
N ALA A 12 -6.12 -5.78 -7.64
CA ALA A 12 -5.84 -5.81 -9.08
C ALA A 12 -6.93 -5.12 -9.92
N GLY A 13 -6.68 -4.96 -11.22
CA GLY A 13 -7.62 -4.38 -12.18
C GLY A 13 -7.73 -2.85 -12.13
N PRO A 14 -8.61 -2.24 -12.95
CA PRO A 14 -8.81 -0.80 -12.98
C PRO A 14 -9.46 -0.28 -11.67
N PHE A 15 -9.23 0.98 -11.36
CA PHE A 15 -9.90 1.70 -10.28
C PHE A 15 -10.26 3.12 -10.72
N ILE A 16 -11.21 3.73 -10.02
CA ILE A 16 -11.69 5.09 -10.32
C ILE A 16 -11.80 5.87 -9.03
N GLY A 17 -11.33 7.11 -9.06
CA GLY A 17 -11.49 8.06 -7.97
C GLY A 17 -10.40 7.98 -6.90
N ARG A 18 -10.28 9.10 -6.18
CA ARG A 18 -9.22 9.35 -5.21
C ARG A 18 -9.21 8.39 -4.02
N GLU A 19 -10.38 8.03 -3.50
CA GLU A 19 -10.45 7.14 -2.35
C GLU A 19 -10.06 5.70 -2.72
N SER A 20 -10.41 5.23 -3.92
CA SER A 20 -9.95 3.94 -4.42
C SER A 20 -8.44 3.94 -4.68
N PHE A 21 -7.88 5.03 -5.19
CA PHE A 21 -6.43 5.22 -5.28
C PHE A 21 -5.76 5.09 -3.91
N ARG A 22 -6.22 5.87 -2.92
CA ARG A 22 -5.67 5.86 -1.55
C ARG A 22 -5.78 4.48 -0.89
N ALA A 23 -6.90 3.79 -1.05
CA ALA A 23 -7.07 2.43 -0.54
C ALA A 23 -6.01 1.48 -1.12
N ARG A 24 -5.70 1.60 -2.41
CA ARG A 24 -4.67 0.79 -3.07
C ARG A 24 -3.27 1.15 -2.60
N VAL A 25 -2.95 2.43 -2.41
CA VAL A 25 -1.67 2.86 -1.85
C VAL A 25 -1.48 2.28 -0.44
N ARG A 26 -2.48 2.38 0.44
CA ARG A 26 -2.43 1.77 1.78
C ARG A 26 -2.19 0.26 1.72
N ALA A 27 -2.93 -0.44 0.87
CA ALA A 27 -2.76 -1.89 0.69
C ALA A 27 -1.34 -2.24 0.19
N GLY A 28 -0.82 -1.48 -0.77
CA GLY A 28 0.53 -1.66 -1.32
C GLY A 28 1.63 -1.49 -0.27
N LEU A 29 1.56 -0.42 0.53
CA LEU A 29 2.55 -0.15 1.58
C LEU A 29 2.49 -1.21 2.70
N ALA A 30 1.29 -1.63 3.08
CA ALA A 30 1.13 -2.68 4.07
C ALA A 30 1.68 -4.02 3.57
N ALA A 31 1.47 -4.36 2.29
CA ALA A 31 2.03 -5.55 1.66
C ALA A 31 3.56 -5.50 1.59
N ALA A 32 4.15 -4.34 1.28
CA ALA A 32 5.60 -4.16 1.23
C ALA A 32 6.29 -4.53 2.55
N GLY A 33 5.70 -4.10 3.69
CA GLY A 33 6.20 -4.46 5.02
C GLY A 33 6.05 -5.94 5.33
N ARG A 34 4.88 -6.54 5.04
CA ARG A 34 4.65 -7.97 5.30
C ARG A 34 5.51 -8.89 4.45
N ALA A 35 5.72 -8.53 3.19
CA ALA A 35 6.49 -9.31 2.23
C ALA A 35 8.01 -9.04 2.29
N GLY A 36 8.47 -8.14 3.18
CA GLY A 36 9.90 -7.86 3.37
C GLY A 36 10.59 -7.29 2.12
N TRP A 37 9.90 -6.41 1.39
CA TRP A 37 10.46 -5.84 0.16
C TRP A 37 11.71 -5.00 0.48
N ARG A 38 12.81 -5.27 -0.23
CA ARG A 38 14.09 -4.57 0.01
C ARG A 38 14.09 -3.12 -0.47
N GLU A 39 13.27 -2.80 -1.47
CA GLU A 39 13.21 -1.47 -2.07
C GLU A 39 11.77 -1.13 -2.46
N LEU A 40 11.42 0.14 -2.31
CA LEU A 40 10.12 0.70 -2.66
C LEU A 40 10.34 1.99 -3.46
N ILE A 41 9.88 2.00 -4.70
CA ILE A 41 9.98 3.17 -5.59
C ILE A 41 8.59 3.77 -5.77
N LEU A 42 8.41 5.02 -5.34
CA LEU A 42 7.16 5.78 -5.47
C LEU A 42 7.39 6.92 -6.46
N CYS A 43 6.50 7.06 -7.45
CA CYS A 43 6.60 8.09 -8.47
C CYS A 43 5.21 8.67 -8.74
N ASP A 44 5.08 9.99 -8.56
CA ASP A 44 3.89 10.76 -8.84
C ASP A 44 4.32 12.18 -9.24
N ALA A 45 3.47 12.88 -9.98
CA ALA A 45 3.77 14.24 -10.44
C ALA A 45 3.76 15.26 -9.29
N SER A 46 2.89 15.09 -8.29
CA SER A 46 2.73 16.04 -7.18
C SER A 46 2.56 15.40 -5.81
N PHE A 47 2.26 14.11 -5.72
CA PHE A 47 1.94 13.40 -4.47
C PHE A 47 0.73 13.95 -3.68
N GLU A 48 0.00 14.93 -4.20
CA GLU A 48 -1.10 15.61 -3.48
C GLU A 48 -2.23 14.66 -3.07
N ASP A 49 -2.52 13.67 -3.90
CA ASP A 49 -3.58 12.70 -3.64
C ASP A 49 -3.14 11.52 -2.76
N TRP A 50 -1.85 11.44 -2.44
CA TRP A 50 -1.32 10.35 -1.64
C TRP A 50 -1.73 10.48 -0.17
N PRO A 51 -2.04 9.36 0.49
CA PRO A 51 -2.47 9.35 1.90
C PRO A 51 -1.30 9.51 2.90
N LEU A 52 -0.24 10.26 2.55
CA LEU A 52 1.01 10.33 3.33
C LEU A 52 0.85 10.96 4.72
N GLY A 53 -0.18 11.80 4.91
CA GLY A 53 -0.51 12.39 6.21
C GLY A 53 -1.29 11.47 7.15
N GLU A 54 -1.66 10.28 6.69
CA GLU A 54 -2.46 9.35 7.49
C GLU A 54 -1.59 8.47 8.37
N ARG A 55 -1.99 8.30 9.62
CA ARG A 55 -1.25 7.47 10.58
C ARG A 55 -1.02 6.05 10.08
N ALA A 56 -2.04 5.43 9.49
CA ALA A 56 -1.94 4.07 8.98
C ALA A 56 -0.86 3.91 7.89
N VAL A 57 -0.62 4.96 7.10
CA VAL A 57 0.41 4.95 6.05
C VAL A 57 1.81 5.08 6.65
N LEU A 58 1.96 5.95 7.66
CA LEU A 58 3.22 6.08 8.39
C LEU A 58 3.58 4.79 9.12
N ASP A 59 2.61 4.16 9.80
CA ASP A 59 2.80 2.88 10.50
C ASP A 59 3.23 1.77 9.51
N ALA A 60 2.65 1.74 8.30
CA ALA A 60 3.02 0.77 7.26
C ALA A 60 4.44 1.02 6.70
N LEU A 61 4.80 2.29 6.45
CA LEU A 61 6.15 2.66 6.01
C LEU A 61 7.20 2.36 7.08
N GLU A 62 6.88 2.60 8.35
CA GLU A 62 7.75 2.28 9.48
C GLU A 62 7.96 0.77 9.61
N ALA A 63 6.89 -0.03 9.47
CA ALA A 63 6.98 -1.48 9.46
C ALA A 63 7.86 -1.99 8.31
N TRP A 64 7.70 -1.42 7.12
CA TRP A 64 8.55 -1.74 5.97
C TRP A 64 10.02 -1.37 6.20
N ALA A 65 10.31 -0.17 6.70
CA ALA A 65 11.68 0.30 6.91
C ALA A 65 12.43 -0.47 8.02
N ARG A 66 11.70 -1.15 8.91
CA ARG A 66 12.27 -1.99 9.98
C ARG A 66 12.50 -3.44 9.57
N GLY A 67 11.78 -3.92 8.55
CA GLY A 67 11.88 -5.29 8.01
C GLY A 67 13.12 -5.45 7.15
#